data_AF-F3LDY2-F1
#
_entry.id   AF-F3LDY2-F1
#
_cell.length_a   1.000
_cell.length_b   1.000
_cell.length_c   1.000
_cell.angle_alpha   90.00
_cell.angle_beta   90.00
_cell.angle_gamma   90.00
#
_symmetry.space_group_name_H-M   'P 1'
#
loop_
_entity.id
_entity.type
_entity.pdbx_description
1 polymer ?
#
loop_
_entity_poly.entity_id
_entity_poly.type
_entity_poly.pdbx_seq_one_letter_code
_entity_poly.pdbx_strand_id
1 'polypeptide(L)' 'MSQAEGMMLFFWLSCFFLTGLFLGWALAKRRYILLIIGFAFLTPIIDFAIRADYWLFTVPLVVGFFVHTARPMYHKVQGL' A
#
# COMPACT_ATOMS: atom_id res chain seq x y z
N MET A 1 -11.31 -18.49 16.23
CA MET A 1 -10.21 -18.18 15.31
C MET A 1 -8.98 -18.89 15.83
N SER A 2 -8.47 -19.85 15.06
CA SER A 2 -7.29 -20.63 15.48
C SER A 2 -6.06 -19.72 15.53
N GLN A 3 -5.12 -20.00 16.44
CA GLN A 3 -3.87 -19.22 16.57
C GLN A 3 -3.10 -19.13 15.23
N ALA A 4 -3.21 -20.17 14.38
CA ALA A 4 -2.62 -20.22 13.05
C ALA A 4 -3.25 -19.20 12.07
N GLU A 5 -4.58 -19.01 12.13
CA GLU A 5 -5.30 -18.06 11.27
C GLU A 5 -4.95 -16.62 11.63
N GLY A 6 -4.79 -16.33 12.93
CA GLY A 6 -4.36 -15.04 13.42
C GLY A 6 -2.97 -14.65 12.92
N MET A 7 -1.99 -15.56 13.02
CA MET A 7 -0.63 -15.33 12.52
C MET A 7 -0.59 -15.08 11.02
N MET A 8 -1.37 -15.85 10.25
CA MET A 8 -1.46 -15.67 8.79
C MET A 8 -2.03 -14.29 8.44
N LEU A 9 -3.03 -13.82 9.16
CA LEU A 9 -3.61 -12.49 8.98
C LEU A 9 -2.61 -11.36 9.26
N PHE A 10 -1.89 -11.42 10.38
CA PHE A 10 -0.87 -10.42 10.69
C PHE A 10 0.26 -10.39 9.65
N PHE A 11 0.63 -11.55 9.12
CA PHE A 11 1.60 -11.63 8.02
C PHE A 11 1.10 -10.90 6.77
N TRP A 12 -0.11 -11.21 6.32
CA TRP A 12 -0.71 -10.53 5.15
C TRP A 12 -0.86 -9.03 5.37
N LEU A 13 -1.38 -8.60 6.53
CA LEU A 13 -1.49 -7.19 6.91
C LEU A 13 -0.15 -6.45 6.81
N SER A 14 0.92 -7.09 7.30
CA SER A 14 2.27 -6.54 7.25
C SER A 14 2.79 -6.44 5.82
N CYS A 15 2.56 -7.45 4.98
CA CYS A 15 2.90 -7.41 3.55
C CYS A 15 2.21 -6.26 2.84
N PHE A 16 0.88 -6.11 2.99
CA PHE A 16 0.12 -5.02 2.37
C PHE A 16 0.61 -3.65 2.82
N PHE A 17 0.90 -3.49 4.12
CA PHE A 17 1.44 -2.25 4.65
C PHE A 17 2.81 -1.91 4.04
N LEU A 18 3.75 -2.87 4.02
CA LEU A 18 5.08 -2.72 3.42
C LEU A 18 5.02 -2.39 1.92
N THR A 19 4.10 -3.02 1.20
CA THR A 19 3.85 -2.75 -0.21
C THR A 19 3.37 -1.31 -0.42
N GLY A 20 2.41 -0.84 0.39
CA GLY A 20 1.97 0.55 0.37
C GLY A 20 3.14 1.49 0.62
N LEU A 21 3.96 1.18 1.64
CA LEU A 21 5.12 1.95 2.05
C LEU A 21 6.17 2.04 0.93
N PHE A 22 6.44 0.93 0.23
CA PHE A 22 7.33 0.89 -0.93
C PHE A 22 6.82 1.75 -2.09
N LEU A 23 5.51 1.67 -2.39
CA LEU A 23 4.89 2.50 -3.43
C LEU A 23 4.95 3.99 -3.08
N GLY A 24 4.62 4.35 -1.84
CA GLY A 24 4.73 5.73 -1.36
C GLY A 24 6.16 6.26 -1.43
N TRP A 25 7.15 5.43 -1.09
CA TRP A 25 8.57 5.77 -1.22
C TRP A 25 8.99 5.96 -2.69
N ALA A 26 8.56 5.07 -3.58
CA ALA A 26 8.86 5.17 -5.02
C ALA A 26 8.28 6.46 -5.62
N LEU A 27 7.08 6.84 -5.17
CA LEU A 27 6.44 8.11 -5.53
C LEU A 27 7.20 9.32 -4.98
N ALA A 28 7.59 9.29 -3.70
CA ALA A 28 8.37 10.36 -3.08
C ALA A 28 9.73 10.58 -3.78
N LYS A 29 10.35 9.51 -4.29
CA LYS A 29 11.62 9.57 -5.05
C LYS A 29 11.42 9.74 -6.57
N ARG A 30 10.19 9.93 -7.05
CA ARG A 30 9.84 10.10 -8.48
C ARG A 30 10.35 8.97 -9.38
N ARG A 31 10.40 7.74 -8.86
CA ARG A 31 10.82 6.55 -9.63
C ARG A 31 9.62 5.92 -10.32
N TYR A 32 9.13 6.58 -11.36
CA TYR A 32 7.90 6.20 -12.07
C TYR A 32 7.92 4.77 -12.65
N ILE A 33 9.08 4.28 -13.08
CA ILE A 33 9.23 2.90 -13.58
C ILE A 33 8.93 1.88 -12.48
N LEU A 34 9.46 2.10 -11.27
CA LEU A 34 9.20 1.22 -10.12
C LEU A 34 7.75 1.28 -9.65
N LEU A 35 7.11 2.44 -9.79
CA LEU A 35 5.68 2.60 -9.53
C LEU A 35 4.84 1.78 -10.50
N ILE A 36 5.14 1.85 -11.80
CA ILE A 36 4.39 1.09 -12.82
C ILE A 36 4.53 -0.40 -12.58
N ILE A 37 5.76 -0.87 -12.30
CA ILE A 37 6.01 -2.28 -11.96
C ILE A 37 5.25 -2.64 -10.68
N GLY A 38 5.37 -1.84 -9.63
CA GLY A 38 4.68 -2.07 -8.37
C GLY A 38 3.16 -2.13 -8.52
N PHE A 39 2.56 -1.22 -9.28
CA PHE A 39 1.14 -1.25 -9.59
C PHE A 39 0.75 -2.48 -10.41
N ALA A 40 1.53 -2.85 -11.43
CA ALA A 40 1.25 -4.04 -12.23
C ALA A 40 1.19 -5.33 -11.39
N PHE A 41 2.07 -5.45 -10.39
CA PHE A 41 2.03 -6.56 -9.42
C PHE A 41 0.88 -6.44 -8.42
N LEU A 42 0.45 -5.22 -8.07
CA LEU A 42 -0.65 -5.01 -7.12
C LEU A 42 -2.03 -5.14 -7.74
N THR A 43 -2.20 -4.88 -9.03
CA THR A 43 -3.50 -4.94 -9.71
C THR A 43 -4.30 -6.21 -9.42
N PRO A 44 -3.75 -7.44 -9.57
CA PRO A 44 -4.52 -8.65 -9.27
C PRO A 44 -4.84 -8.79 -7.78
N ILE A 45 -3.98 -8.28 -6.91
CA ILE A 45 -4.16 -8.34 -5.45
C ILE A 45 -5.25 -7.36 -5.00
N ILE A 46 -5.27 -6.16 -5.58
CA ILE A 46 -6.30 -5.14 -5.34
C ILE A 46 -7.65 -5.62 -5.90
N ASP A 47 -7.68 -6.18 -7.11
CA ASP A 47 -8.91 -6.73 -7.69
C ASP A 47 -9.50 -7.85 -6.81
N PHE A 48 -8.64 -8.74 -6.31
CA PHE A 48 -9.04 -9.75 -5.34
C PHE A 48 -9.56 -9.15 -4.02
N ALA A 49 -8.86 -8.16 -3.46
CA ALA A 49 -9.25 -7.51 -2.20
C ALA A 49 -10.57 -6.73 -2.31
N ILE A 50 -10.81 -6.06 -3.45
CA ILE A 50 -12.06 -5.34 -3.74
C ILE A 50 -13.22 -6.33 -3.88
N ARG A 51 -13.05 -7.42 -4.65
CA ARG A 51 -14.10 -8.44 -4.83
C ARG A 51 -14.46 -9.15 -3.53
N ALA A 52 -13.49 -9.29 -2.64
CA ALA A 52 -13.68 -9.98 -1.38
C ALA A 52 -14.21 -9.04 -0.27
N ASP A 53 -14.37 -7.73 -0.53
CA ASP A 53 -14.85 -6.70 0.42
C ASP A 53 -14.07 -6.70 1.76
N TYR A 54 -12.78 -7.07 1.73
CA TYR A 54 -11.93 -7.14 2.91
C TYR A 54 -11.19 -5.81 3.12
N TRP A 55 -11.90 -4.87 3.75
CA TRP A 55 -11.36 -3.59 4.21
C TRP A 55 -10.09 -3.73 5.06
N LEU A 56 -9.96 -4.87 5.75
CA LEU A 56 -8.82 -5.19 6.60
C LEU A 56 -7.47 -5.16 5.83
N PHE A 57 -7.46 -5.45 4.52
CA PHE A 57 -6.23 -5.41 3.70
C PHE A 57 -6.08 -4.10 2.95
N THR A 58 -7.19 -3.46 2.58
CA THR A 58 -7.20 -2.19 1.86
C THR A 58 -6.68 -1.04 2.73
N VAL A 59 -7.08 -0.99 4.01
CA VAL A 59 -6.69 0.08 4.93
C VAL A 59 -5.18 0.12 5.18
N PRO A 60 -4.49 -0.96 5.56
CA PRO A 60 -3.04 -0.95 5.76
C PRO A 60 -2.26 -0.58 4.51
N LEU A 61 -2.71 -1.04 3.33
CA LEU A 61 -2.09 -0.68 2.05
C LEU A 61 -2.15 0.83 1.81
N VAL A 62 -3.33 1.42 1.98
CA VAL A 62 -3.55 2.86 1.81
C VAL A 62 -2.77 3.66 2.85
N VAL A 63 -2.81 3.26 4.13
CA VAL A 63 -2.06 3.91 5.21
C VAL A 63 -0.56 3.85 4.92
N GLY A 64 -0.01 2.68 4.57
CA GLY A 64 1.40 2.53 4.21
C GLY A 64 1.80 3.43 3.03
N PHE A 65 0.93 3.54 2.02
CA PHE A 65 1.14 4.45 0.89
C PHE A 65 1.15 5.93 1.30
N PHE A 66 0.24 6.35 2.17
CA PHE A 66 0.16 7.73 2.63
C PHE A 66 1.35 8.15 3.50
N VAL A 67 1.95 7.25 4.28
CA VAL A 67 3.11 7.54 5.15
C VAL A 67 4.23 8.27 4.41
N HIS A 68 4.56 7.84 3.19
CA HIS A 68 5.60 8.49 2.38
C HIS A 68 5.07 9.46 1.33
N THR A 69 3.80 9.35 0.93
CA THR A 69 3.19 10.25 -0.07
C THR A 69 2.78 11.60 0.53
N ALA A 70 2.42 11.67 1.82
CA ALA A 70 1.91 12.89 2.45
C ALA A 70 2.94 14.04 2.48
N ARG A 71 4.21 13.73 2.73
CA ARG A 71 5.30 14.72 2.82
C ARG A 71 5.57 15.47 1.49
N PRO A 72 5.77 14.80 0.34
CA PRO A 72 5.96 15.48 -0.94
C PRO A 72 4.70 16.17 -1.44
N MET A 73 3.51 15.69 -1.07
CA MET A 73 2.24 16.32 -1.42
C MET A 73 2.03 17.63 -0.66
N TYR A 74 2.33 17.66 0.64
CA TYR A 74 2.27 18.88 1.47
C TYR A 74 3.17 20.01 0.92
N HIS A 75 4.40 19.68 0.50
CA HIS A 75 5.31 20.68 -0.07
C HIS A 75 4.85 21.19 -1.45
N LYS A 76 4.14 20.36 -2.23
CA LYS A 76 3.54 20.79 -3.50
C LYS A 76 2.31 21.68 -3.29
N VAL A 77 1.52 21.42 -2.25
CA VAL A 77 0.31 22.20 -1.94
C VAL A 77 0.67 23.56 -1.31
N GLN A 78 1.75 23.64 -0.52
CA GLN A 78 2.23 24.92 0.05
C GLN A 78 3.12 25.74 -0.89
N GLY A 79 3.55 25.17 -2.02
CA GLY A 79 4.31 25.87 -3.06
C GLY A 79 3.44 26.56 -4.11
N LEU A 80 2.12 26.56 -3.92
CA LEU A 80 1.10 27.34 -4.65
C LEU A 80 0.58 28.43 -3.73
#